data_AF-A0A9E2Q8C4-F1
#
_entry.id   AF-A0A9E2Q8C4-F1
#
_cell.length_a   1.000
_cell.length_b   1.000
_cell.length_c   1.000
_cell.angle_alpha   90.00
_cell.angle_beta   90.00
_cell.angle_gamma   90.00
#
_symmetry.space_group_name_H-M   'P 1'
#
loop_
_entity.id
_entity.type
_entity.pdbx_description
1 polymer ?
#
loop_
_entity_poly.entity_id
_entity_poly.type
_entity_poly.pdbx_seq_one_letter_code
_entity_poly.pdbx_strand_id
1 'polypeptide(L)'
;MSEKSSPNYWLFSNKSAGAYDDNIWDMSTVLKTSCYSIKEPESNRSHVSPGDVVYMRIYGHAFIGRFVIAGEWKKAPVKQQKWKVTVGTFPMKDVVIWPRPLPQVLVMKDLSNQNYRKRINKITREDGIMIETAQRVYTRLGFGDADENILVLEKGLEEAIKPNLKKLGLKPAGKNIRQQFDMGIGVGRSDLICLDENGDLVVVELKRGLTSDEAIGQVLRYMGWLRENTAEKGQKVEGCIVAGDYDEHLRLAAAAANVRLVLVRLG
;
A
#
# COMPACT_ATOMS: atom_id res chain seq x y z
N MET A 1 -39.79 -5.95 -17.10
CA MET A 1 -38.34 -5.70 -17.16
C MET A 1 -37.80 -5.96 -15.76
N SER A 2 -36.99 -7.00 -15.54
CA SER A 2 -36.47 -7.29 -14.19
C SER A 2 -35.49 -6.19 -13.80
N GLU A 3 -35.70 -5.56 -12.64
CA GLU A 3 -34.68 -4.71 -12.01
C GLU A 3 -33.38 -5.52 -11.93
N LYS A 4 -32.35 -5.08 -12.64
CA LYS A 4 -31.02 -5.64 -12.45
C LYS A 4 -30.58 -5.20 -11.06
N SER A 5 -30.64 -6.13 -10.10
CA SER A 5 -30.04 -5.97 -8.78
C SER A 5 -28.63 -5.40 -8.93
N SER A 6 -28.29 -4.40 -8.13
CA SER A 6 -26.93 -3.86 -8.05
C SER A 6 -25.93 -5.00 -7.79
N PRO A 7 -24.75 -4.97 -8.43
CA PRO A 7 -23.77 -6.03 -8.27
C PRO A 7 -23.22 -6.04 -6.84
N ASN A 8 -22.92 -7.23 -6.31
CA ASN A 8 -22.13 -7.35 -5.09
C ASN A 8 -20.65 -7.14 -5.41
N TYR A 9 -19.89 -6.79 -4.37
CA TYR A 9 -18.45 -6.58 -4.45
C TYR A 9 -17.74 -7.60 -3.57
N TRP A 10 -16.63 -8.14 -4.07
CA TRP A 10 -15.88 -9.20 -3.42
C TRP A 10 -14.38 -8.99 -3.47
N LEU A 11 -13.68 -9.52 -2.48
CA LEU A 11 -12.25 -9.79 -2.53
C LEU A 11 -12.01 -11.27 -2.73
N PHE A 12 -11.29 -11.62 -3.79
CA PHE A 12 -10.81 -12.99 -3.99
C PHE A 12 -9.30 -13.02 -3.78
N SER A 13 -8.85 -13.88 -2.87
CA SER A 13 -7.47 -13.93 -2.42
C SER A 13 -6.76 -15.21 -2.85
N ASN A 14 -5.59 -15.06 -3.45
CA ASN A 14 -4.70 -16.16 -3.79
C ASN A 14 -3.30 -15.92 -3.20
N LYS A 15 -2.41 -16.91 -3.34
CA LYS A 15 -0.99 -16.79 -3.02
C LYS A 15 -0.23 -16.25 -4.23
N SER A 16 0.99 -15.77 -4.01
CA SER A 16 1.85 -15.24 -5.05
C SER A 16 2.14 -16.29 -6.13
N ALA A 17 2.51 -15.82 -7.32
CA ALA A 17 2.92 -16.69 -8.41
C ALA A 17 4.17 -17.50 -8.04
N GLY A 18 4.17 -18.80 -8.36
CA GLY A 18 5.28 -19.72 -8.07
C GLY A 18 5.32 -20.22 -6.62
N ALA A 19 4.36 -19.85 -5.77
CA ALA A 19 4.33 -20.31 -4.38
C ALA A 19 3.93 -21.80 -4.26
N TYR A 20 3.16 -22.29 -5.23
CA TYR A 20 2.70 -23.68 -5.29
C TYR A 20 2.56 -24.07 -6.77
N ASP A 21 3.62 -24.62 -7.37
CA ASP A 21 3.67 -25.06 -8.78
C ASP A 21 2.33 -25.60 -9.30
N ASP A 22 1.67 -24.82 -10.16
CA ASP A 22 0.40 -25.14 -10.85
C ASP A 22 -0.81 -25.50 -9.93
N ASN A 23 -0.83 -24.99 -8.69
CA ASN A 23 -1.95 -25.18 -7.77
C ASN A 23 -3.04 -24.09 -7.95
N ILE A 24 -4.28 -24.41 -7.57
CA ILE A 24 -5.43 -23.48 -7.62
C ILE A 24 -5.29 -22.24 -6.71
N TRP A 25 -4.35 -22.28 -5.77
CA TRP A 25 -4.00 -21.16 -4.91
C TRP A 25 -2.97 -20.22 -5.55
N ASP A 26 -2.32 -20.65 -6.63
CA ASP A 26 -1.37 -19.85 -7.37
C ASP A 26 -2.12 -18.86 -8.27
N MET A 27 -1.77 -17.58 -8.16
CA MET A 27 -2.42 -16.53 -8.94
C MET A 27 -2.07 -16.60 -10.44
N SER A 28 -0.90 -17.14 -10.80
CA SER A 28 -0.48 -17.26 -12.20
C SER A 28 -1.40 -18.19 -13.01
N THR A 29 -1.89 -19.27 -12.39
CA THR A 29 -2.85 -20.21 -12.98
C THR A 29 -4.17 -19.53 -13.33
N VAL A 30 -4.66 -18.65 -12.47
CA VAL A 30 -5.91 -17.90 -12.67
C VAL A 30 -5.76 -16.90 -13.82
N LEU A 31 -4.64 -16.17 -13.87
CA LEU A 31 -4.41 -15.17 -14.93
C LEU A 31 -4.24 -15.79 -16.32
N LYS A 32 -3.65 -16.99 -16.42
CA LYS A 32 -3.49 -17.70 -17.70
C LYS A 32 -4.79 -18.23 -18.29
N THR A 33 -5.76 -18.59 -17.45
CA THR A 33 -6.95 -19.35 -17.87
C THR A 33 -8.21 -18.50 -18.03
N SER A 34 -8.15 -17.19 -17.71
CA SER A 34 -9.32 -16.30 -17.66
C SER A 34 -10.48 -16.85 -16.79
N CYS A 35 -10.14 -17.72 -15.85
CA CYS A 35 -11.07 -18.43 -14.99
C CYS A 35 -10.52 -18.44 -13.56
N TYR A 36 -11.34 -18.08 -12.58
CA TYR A 36 -10.92 -18.06 -11.18
C TYR A 36 -11.26 -19.38 -10.50
N SER A 37 -10.23 -20.19 -10.22
CA SER A 37 -10.36 -21.51 -9.58
C SER A 37 -10.63 -21.42 -8.08
N ILE A 38 -11.74 -21.99 -7.64
CA ILE A 38 -12.20 -22.01 -6.24
C ILE A 38 -12.64 -23.43 -5.85
N LYS A 39 -12.32 -23.86 -4.62
CA LYS A 39 -12.78 -25.13 -4.07
C LYS A 39 -14.28 -25.07 -3.77
N GLU A 40 -15.01 -26.15 -4.00
CA GLU A 40 -16.44 -26.25 -3.67
C GLU A 40 -16.80 -25.83 -2.23
N PRO A 41 -16.05 -26.27 -1.18
CA PRO A 41 -16.33 -25.88 0.21
C PRO A 41 -15.85 -24.47 0.60
N GLU A 42 -15.30 -23.67 -0.32
CA GLU A 42 -14.81 -22.33 0.01
C GLU A 42 -15.97 -21.45 0.53
N SER A 43 -15.78 -20.86 1.70
CA SER A 43 -16.81 -20.03 2.32
C SER A 43 -17.20 -18.87 1.39
N ASN A 44 -18.48 -18.49 1.39
CA ASN A 44 -19.06 -17.46 0.53
C ASN A 44 -19.10 -17.73 -0.98
N ARG A 45 -18.47 -18.80 -1.49
CA ARG A 45 -18.52 -19.15 -2.92
C ARG A 45 -19.93 -19.21 -3.48
N SER A 46 -20.86 -19.82 -2.73
CA SER A 46 -22.27 -19.97 -3.14
C SER A 46 -23.06 -18.66 -3.20
N HIS A 47 -22.53 -17.56 -2.67
CA HIS A 47 -23.17 -16.24 -2.68
C HIS A 47 -22.67 -15.33 -3.81
N VAL A 48 -21.69 -15.79 -4.60
CA VAL A 48 -21.15 -15.05 -5.74
C VAL A 48 -22.01 -15.33 -6.96
N SER A 49 -22.44 -14.28 -7.65
CA SER A 49 -23.35 -14.38 -8.80
C SER A 49 -22.79 -13.66 -10.05
N PRO A 50 -23.27 -14.03 -11.26
CA PRO A 50 -22.94 -13.31 -12.49
C PRO A 50 -23.23 -11.82 -12.38
N GLY A 51 -22.28 -10.99 -12.81
CA GLY A 51 -22.35 -9.54 -12.71
C GLY A 51 -21.66 -8.95 -11.46
N ASP A 52 -21.34 -9.77 -10.45
CA ASP A 52 -20.59 -9.31 -9.29
C ASP A 52 -19.18 -8.86 -9.67
N VAL A 53 -18.67 -7.85 -8.96
CA VAL A 53 -17.33 -7.30 -9.14
C VAL A 53 -16.38 -7.91 -8.12
N VAL A 54 -15.21 -8.34 -8.58
CA VAL A 54 -14.19 -8.96 -7.75
C VAL A 54 -12.89 -8.19 -7.86
N TYR A 55 -12.33 -7.77 -6.72
CA TYR A 55 -10.95 -7.32 -6.63
C TYR A 55 -10.05 -8.50 -6.25
N MET A 56 -8.99 -8.67 -7.03
CA MET A 56 -8.03 -9.76 -6.84
C MET A 56 -6.94 -9.31 -5.88
N ARG A 57 -6.65 -10.16 -4.89
CA ARG A 57 -5.66 -9.89 -3.84
C ARG A 57 -4.67 -11.04 -3.70
N ILE A 58 -3.40 -10.72 -3.47
CA ILE A 58 -2.39 -11.65 -3.00
C ILE A 58 -2.30 -11.51 -1.47
N TYR A 59 -2.54 -12.60 -0.74
CA TYR A 59 -2.47 -12.60 0.73
C TYR A 59 -1.16 -12.01 1.24
N GLY A 60 -1.24 -11.03 2.15
CA GLY A 60 -0.04 -10.46 2.77
C GLY A 60 0.64 -9.37 1.93
N HIS A 61 0.25 -9.22 0.66
CA HIS A 61 1.02 -8.43 -0.29
C HIS A 61 0.23 -7.27 -0.89
N ALA A 62 -0.65 -7.53 -1.87
CA ALA A 62 -1.20 -6.46 -2.70
C ALA A 62 -2.54 -6.84 -3.36
N PHE A 63 -3.30 -5.82 -3.75
CA PHE A 63 -4.35 -5.94 -4.75
C PHE A 63 -3.74 -5.82 -6.15
N ILE A 64 -4.13 -6.68 -7.08
CA ILE A 64 -3.46 -6.82 -8.38
C ILE A 64 -4.34 -6.44 -9.58
N GLY A 65 -5.61 -6.14 -9.32
CA GLY A 65 -6.58 -5.90 -10.37
C GLY A 65 -8.00 -6.24 -9.95
N ARG A 66 -8.89 -6.25 -10.92
CA ARG A 66 -10.30 -6.59 -10.76
C ARG A 66 -10.85 -7.30 -11.98
N PHE A 67 -12.01 -7.92 -11.83
CA PHE A 67 -12.80 -8.49 -12.91
C PHE A 67 -14.28 -8.54 -12.53
N VAL A 68 -15.12 -8.91 -13.51
CA VAL A 68 -16.55 -9.18 -13.31
C VAL A 68 -16.82 -10.67 -13.49
N ILE A 69 -17.64 -11.25 -12.62
CA ILE A 69 -18.09 -12.64 -12.75
C ILE A 69 -18.94 -12.77 -14.02
N ALA A 70 -18.48 -13.55 -14.99
CA ALA A 70 -19.13 -13.66 -16.30
C ALA A 70 -20.30 -14.67 -16.30
N GLY A 71 -20.32 -15.60 -15.33
CA GLY A 71 -21.26 -16.70 -15.29
C GLY A 71 -21.12 -17.52 -14.00
N GLU A 72 -22.01 -18.50 -13.86
CA GLU A 72 -22.07 -19.37 -12.67
C GLU A 72 -20.77 -20.16 -12.46
N TRP A 73 -20.52 -20.54 -11.20
CA TRP A 73 -19.42 -21.43 -10.85
C TRP A 73 -19.65 -22.82 -11.47
N LYS A 74 -18.69 -23.30 -12.26
CA LYS A 74 -18.77 -24.63 -12.91
C LYS A 74 -17.69 -25.55 -12.39
N LYS A 75 -18.10 -26.78 -12.03
CA LYS A 75 -17.17 -27.85 -11.62
C LYS A 75 -16.16 -28.13 -12.74
N ALA A 76 -14.89 -28.28 -12.38
CA ALA A 76 -13.85 -28.68 -13.32
C ALA A 76 -14.05 -30.15 -13.72
N PRO A 77 -13.71 -30.53 -14.99
CA PRO A 77 -13.83 -31.91 -15.44
C PRO A 77 -13.08 -32.90 -14.53
N VAL A 78 -13.68 -34.08 -14.29
CA VAL A 78 -13.20 -35.09 -13.33
C VAL A 78 -11.73 -35.48 -13.54
N LYS A 79 -11.24 -35.49 -14.79
CA LYS A 79 -9.86 -35.84 -15.16
C LYS A 79 -8.79 -34.88 -14.61
N GLN A 80 -9.18 -33.68 -14.14
CA GLN A 80 -8.27 -32.67 -13.58
C GLN A 80 -8.35 -32.56 -12.06
N GLN A 81 -9.19 -33.38 -11.41
CA GLN A 81 -9.32 -33.39 -9.96
C GLN A 81 -8.20 -34.25 -9.34
N LYS A 82 -7.03 -33.63 -9.14
CA LYS A 82 -6.06 -34.15 -8.17
C LYS A 82 -6.58 -33.77 -6.78
N TRP A 83 -6.65 -34.73 -5.85
CA TRP A 83 -7.10 -34.63 -4.46
C TRP A 83 -8.62 -34.72 -4.21
N LYS A 84 -9.02 -35.24 -3.02
CA LYS A 84 -10.40 -35.53 -2.56
C LYS A 84 -11.34 -34.30 -2.43
N VAL A 85 -11.01 -33.15 -3.02
CA VAL A 85 -11.78 -31.91 -2.89
C VAL A 85 -12.17 -31.39 -4.27
N THR A 86 -13.48 -31.28 -4.52
CA THR A 86 -14.01 -30.74 -5.78
C THR A 86 -13.53 -29.30 -6.00
N VAL A 87 -13.03 -29.03 -7.20
CA VAL A 87 -12.66 -27.69 -7.68
C VAL A 87 -13.57 -27.31 -8.83
N GLY A 88 -13.85 -26.02 -8.95
CA GLY A 88 -14.52 -25.44 -10.10
C GLY A 88 -14.04 -24.01 -10.33
N THR A 89 -14.59 -23.37 -11.34
CA THR A 89 -14.13 -22.07 -11.81
C THR A 89 -15.28 -21.09 -11.97
N PHE A 90 -15.00 -19.82 -11.68
CA PHE A 90 -15.80 -18.70 -12.15
C PHE A 90 -15.19 -18.16 -13.45
N PRO A 91 -15.94 -18.08 -14.56
CA PRO A 91 -15.46 -17.41 -15.76
C PRO A 91 -15.35 -15.90 -15.50
N MET A 92 -14.27 -15.28 -15.99
CA MET A 92 -13.97 -13.87 -15.77
C MET A 92 -14.24 -13.06 -17.04
N LYS A 93 -14.76 -11.84 -16.89
CA LYS A 93 -14.82 -10.82 -17.96
C LYS A 93 -14.41 -9.46 -17.42
N ASP A 94 -14.22 -8.49 -18.32
CA ASP A 94 -13.81 -7.12 -17.98
C ASP A 94 -12.58 -7.10 -17.04
N VAL A 95 -11.63 -8.00 -17.32
CA VAL A 95 -10.45 -8.21 -16.49
C VAL A 95 -9.53 -7.02 -16.65
N VAL A 96 -9.24 -6.35 -15.54
CA VAL A 96 -8.28 -5.26 -15.46
C VAL A 96 -7.18 -5.69 -14.53
N ILE A 97 -5.99 -5.95 -15.09
CA ILE A 97 -4.77 -6.18 -14.32
C ILE A 97 -4.09 -4.83 -14.13
N TRP A 98 -3.71 -4.54 -12.89
CA TRP A 98 -2.98 -3.31 -12.60
C TRP A 98 -1.50 -3.55 -12.88
N PRO A 99 -0.87 -2.75 -13.76
CA PRO A 99 0.56 -2.87 -14.04
C PRO A 99 1.42 -2.76 -12.77
N ARG A 100 0.91 -2.02 -11.77
CA ARG A 100 1.49 -1.91 -10.44
C ARG A 100 0.48 -2.38 -9.39
N PRO A 101 0.73 -3.50 -8.69
CA PRO A 101 -0.10 -3.94 -7.58
C PRO A 101 -0.16 -2.91 -6.45
N LEU A 102 -1.34 -2.64 -5.91
CA LEU A 102 -1.55 -1.77 -4.75
C LEU A 102 -1.17 -2.52 -3.47
N PRO A 103 -0.15 -2.09 -2.70
CA PRO A 103 0.16 -2.70 -1.41
C PRO A 103 -1.08 -2.69 -0.52
N GLN A 104 -1.48 -3.88 -0.06
CA GLN A 104 -2.78 -4.03 0.61
C GLN A 104 -2.82 -3.23 1.93
N VAL A 105 -1.65 -3.02 2.55
CA VAL A 105 -1.49 -2.28 3.81
C VAL A 105 -1.98 -0.83 3.74
N LEU A 106 -2.04 -0.25 2.54
CA LEU A 106 -2.50 1.12 2.32
C LEU A 106 -4.02 1.30 2.43
N VAL A 107 -4.79 0.21 2.35
CA VAL A 107 -6.26 0.27 2.26
C VAL A 107 -6.94 -0.69 3.22
N MET A 108 -6.31 -1.83 3.54
CA MET A 108 -6.98 -2.95 4.22
C MET A 108 -7.61 -2.59 5.56
N LYS A 109 -6.99 -1.71 6.37
CA LYS A 109 -7.51 -1.30 7.69
C LYS A 109 -8.78 -0.45 7.56
N ASP A 110 -8.98 0.21 6.44
CA ASP A 110 -10.09 1.13 6.18
C ASP A 110 -11.27 0.43 5.50
N LEU A 111 -11.10 -0.83 5.08
CA LEU A 111 -12.19 -1.64 4.52
C LEU A 111 -13.20 -2.05 5.60
N SER A 112 -14.47 -2.02 5.23
CA SER A 112 -15.59 -2.34 6.13
C SER A 112 -15.55 -3.78 6.68
N ASN A 113 -15.00 -4.73 5.92
CA ASN A 113 -14.84 -6.12 6.32
C ASN A 113 -13.36 -6.47 6.51
N GLN A 114 -12.96 -6.59 7.78
CA GLN A 114 -11.58 -6.82 8.18
C GLN A 114 -11.19 -8.31 8.34
N ASN A 115 -12.02 -9.26 7.86
CA ASN A 115 -11.69 -10.69 7.97
C ASN A 115 -10.68 -11.13 6.91
N TYR A 116 -9.43 -10.68 7.07
CA TYR A 116 -8.39 -10.85 6.05
C TYR A 116 -7.97 -12.29 5.78
N ARG A 117 -8.34 -13.24 6.64
CA ARG A 117 -7.99 -14.66 6.52
C ARG A 117 -8.84 -15.38 5.47
N LYS A 118 -10.10 -14.99 5.30
CA LYS A 118 -10.99 -15.62 4.31
C LYS A 118 -10.53 -15.35 2.88
N ARG A 119 -10.69 -16.37 2.03
CA ARG A 119 -10.33 -16.31 0.61
C ARG A 119 -11.29 -15.45 -0.19
N ILE A 120 -12.58 -15.65 0.07
CA ILE A 120 -13.69 -14.92 -0.54
C ILE A 120 -14.34 -14.06 0.54
N ASN A 121 -14.18 -12.75 0.44
CA ASN A 121 -14.80 -11.79 1.35
C ASN A 121 -15.76 -10.90 0.61
N LYS A 122 -16.96 -10.72 1.16
CA LYS A 122 -17.87 -9.67 0.71
C LYS A 122 -17.32 -8.32 1.17
N ILE A 123 -17.34 -7.34 0.29
CA ILE A 123 -17.05 -5.94 0.57
C ILE A 123 -18.20 -5.06 0.07
N THR A 124 -18.19 -3.81 0.49
CA THR A 124 -19.16 -2.82 0.00
C THR A 124 -18.72 -2.21 -1.33
N ARG A 125 -19.61 -1.42 -1.94
CA ARG A 125 -19.27 -0.64 -3.13
C ARG A 125 -18.24 0.45 -2.79
N GLU A 126 -18.40 1.06 -1.61
CA GLU A 126 -17.54 2.10 -1.06
C GLU A 126 -16.11 1.59 -0.86
N ASP A 127 -15.97 0.38 -0.32
CA ASP A 127 -14.67 -0.33 -0.23
C ASP A 127 -14.01 -0.47 -1.60
N GLY A 128 -14.79 -0.84 -2.62
CA GLY A 128 -14.30 -0.93 -3.99
C GLY A 128 -13.81 0.42 -4.55
N ILE A 129 -14.55 1.50 -4.30
CA ILE A 129 -14.16 2.86 -4.70
C ILE A 129 -12.87 3.28 -4.00
N MET A 130 -12.72 2.96 -2.71
CA MET A 130 -11.52 3.25 -1.93
C MET A 130 -10.30 2.54 -2.52
N ILE A 131 -10.42 1.23 -2.81
CA ILE A 131 -9.34 0.45 -3.45
C ILE A 131 -8.96 1.07 -4.81
N GLU A 132 -9.93 1.43 -5.65
CA GLU A 132 -9.62 2.03 -6.96
C GLU A 132 -9.00 3.43 -6.84
N THR A 133 -9.46 4.23 -5.88
CA THR A 133 -8.91 5.57 -5.64
C THR A 133 -7.47 5.47 -5.16
N ALA A 134 -7.22 4.59 -4.19
CA ALA A 134 -5.88 4.28 -3.71
C ALA A 134 -4.97 3.75 -4.84
N GLN A 135 -5.44 2.86 -5.71
CA GLN A 135 -4.67 2.42 -6.89
C GLN A 135 -4.32 3.58 -7.83
N ARG A 136 -5.27 4.47 -8.11
CA ARG A 136 -5.03 5.63 -9.00
C ARG A 136 -4.01 6.59 -8.40
N VAL A 137 -4.13 6.89 -7.11
CA VAL A 137 -3.17 7.70 -6.37
C VAL A 137 -1.80 7.01 -6.38
N TYR A 138 -1.74 5.74 -5.99
CA TYR A 138 -0.51 4.95 -5.98
C TYR A 138 0.20 4.91 -7.35
N THR A 139 -0.57 4.76 -8.43
CA THR A 139 -0.04 4.77 -9.81
C THR A 139 0.51 6.14 -10.19
N ARG A 140 -0.24 7.21 -9.89
CA ARG A 140 0.17 8.61 -10.18
C ARG A 140 1.42 9.03 -9.41
N LEU A 141 1.66 8.43 -8.25
CA LEU A 141 2.82 8.70 -7.41
C LEU A 141 4.09 7.91 -7.80
N GLY A 142 4.03 7.00 -8.78
CA GLY A 142 5.25 6.45 -9.43
C GLY A 142 5.87 5.17 -8.84
N PHE A 143 5.16 4.43 -8.00
CA PHE A 143 5.72 3.47 -7.05
C PHE A 143 6.15 2.03 -7.52
N GLY A 144 7.01 1.80 -8.53
CA GLY A 144 7.59 0.42 -8.63
C GLY A 144 8.43 -0.02 -9.85
N ASP A 145 9.76 -0.13 -9.68
CA ASP A 145 10.82 -0.85 -10.46
C ASP A 145 12.14 -0.72 -9.66
N ALA A 146 12.85 -1.80 -9.38
CA ALA A 146 14.00 -1.73 -8.47
C ALA A 146 15.20 -0.94 -9.03
N ASP A 147 16.04 -0.51 -8.09
CA ASP A 147 17.26 0.33 -8.13
C ASP A 147 17.09 1.82 -8.51
N GLU A 148 16.30 2.16 -9.53
CA GLU A 148 15.89 3.57 -9.73
C GLU A 148 14.63 3.92 -8.91
N ASN A 149 13.76 2.96 -8.54
CA ASN A 149 12.46 3.33 -7.96
C ASN A 149 12.37 3.35 -6.45
N ILE A 150 13.40 3.01 -5.67
CA ILE A 150 13.48 3.53 -4.29
C ILE A 150 13.53 5.05 -4.32
N LEU A 151 14.31 5.63 -5.24
CA LEU A 151 14.39 7.08 -5.44
C LEU A 151 13.08 7.68 -6.00
N VAL A 152 12.39 6.96 -6.89
CA VAL A 152 11.08 7.39 -7.43
C VAL A 152 9.97 7.25 -6.39
N LEU A 153 10.02 6.20 -5.54
CA LEU A 153 9.18 6.08 -4.35
C LEU A 153 9.41 7.27 -3.44
N GLU A 154 10.66 7.54 -3.09
CA GLU A 154 11.09 8.67 -2.29
C GLU A 154 10.44 9.97 -2.76
N LYS A 155 10.72 10.32 -4.03
CA LYS A 155 10.13 11.48 -4.70
C LYS A 155 8.61 11.48 -4.73
N GLY A 156 7.95 10.35 -4.99
CA GLY A 156 6.49 10.27 -5.06
C GLY A 156 5.79 10.62 -3.74
N LEU A 157 6.27 10.08 -2.63
CA LEU A 157 5.71 10.40 -1.31
C LEU A 157 6.12 11.81 -0.86
N GLU A 158 7.34 12.26 -1.20
CA GLU A 158 7.77 13.64 -0.97
C GLU A 158 6.85 14.62 -1.72
N GLU A 159 6.55 14.39 -3.00
CA GLU A 159 5.60 15.18 -3.80
C GLU A 159 4.17 15.10 -3.23
N ALA A 160 3.73 13.95 -2.71
CA ALA A 160 2.41 13.81 -2.09
C ALA A 160 2.29 14.57 -0.75
N ILE A 161 3.39 14.69 -0.01
CA ILE A 161 3.45 15.40 1.27
C ILE A 161 3.60 16.90 1.06
N LYS A 162 4.26 17.37 -0.01
CA LYS A 162 4.47 18.80 -0.31
C LYS A 162 3.20 19.66 -0.22
N PRO A 163 2.06 19.29 -0.84
CA PRO A 163 0.80 20.02 -0.68
C PRO A 163 0.27 20.06 0.76
N ASN A 164 0.61 19.06 1.57
CA ASN A 164 0.21 18.94 2.97
C ASN A 164 1.22 19.55 3.95
N LEU A 165 2.44 19.90 3.53
CA LEU A 165 3.43 20.56 4.39
C LEU A 165 2.87 21.84 5.02
N LYS A 166 2.08 22.62 4.27
CA LYS A 166 1.37 23.79 4.82
C LYS A 166 0.45 23.44 5.99
N LYS A 167 -0.21 22.27 5.96
CA LYS A 167 -1.07 21.82 7.08
C LYS A 167 -0.25 21.42 8.31
N LEU A 168 1.03 21.11 8.13
CA LEU A 168 1.97 20.81 9.21
C LEU A 168 2.70 22.08 9.71
N GLY A 169 2.38 23.26 9.17
CA GLY A 169 3.09 24.51 9.46
C GLY A 169 4.48 24.57 8.81
N LEU A 170 4.72 23.77 7.76
CA LEU A 170 6.03 23.60 7.14
C LEU A 170 6.07 24.17 5.72
N LYS A 171 7.24 24.71 5.34
CA LYS A 171 7.58 25.10 3.97
C LYS A 171 8.95 24.54 3.58
N PRO A 172 9.21 24.17 2.32
CA PRO A 172 10.54 23.74 1.90
C PRO A 172 11.62 24.81 2.18
N ALA A 173 12.80 24.41 2.64
CA ALA A 173 13.87 25.31 3.08
C ALA A 173 14.63 26.05 1.94
N GLY A 174 13.99 26.28 0.80
CA GLY A 174 14.55 27.05 -0.31
C GLY A 174 15.52 26.27 -1.23
N LYS A 175 16.14 26.98 -2.19
CA LYS A 175 16.88 26.39 -3.32
C LYS A 175 18.22 25.73 -2.95
N ASN A 176 18.73 25.82 -1.73
CA ASN A 176 20.04 25.21 -1.41
C ASN A 176 19.91 24.01 -0.46
N ILE A 177 18.75 23.88 0.20
CA ILE A 177 18.45 22.79 1.13
C ILE A 177 17.19 22.14 0.58
N ARG A 178 17.41 21.19 -0.34
CA ARG A 178 16.37 20.56 -1.14
C ARG A 178 16.17 19.13 -0.68
N GLN A 179 14.93 18.66 -0.83
CA GLN A 179 14.54 17.26 -0.96
C GLN A 179 15.70 16.33 -1.34
N GLN A 180 15.84 15.25 -0.59
CA GLN A 180 16.95 14.32 -0.70
C GLN A 180 18.31 15.04 -0.54
N PHE A 181 18.44 15.80 0.54
CA PHE A 181 19.65 16.56 0.87
C PHE A 181 20.75 15.59 1.28
N ASP A 182 21.85 15.56 0.53
CA ASP A 182 22.99 14.72 0.80
C ASP A 182 23.91 15.38 1.84
N MET A 183 24.08 14.73 2.99
CA MET A 183 24.92 15.18 4.10
C MET A 183 26.29 14.49 4.10
N GLY A 184 26.58 13.67 3.08
CA GLY A 184 27.85 13.00 2.90
C GLY A 184 27.95 11.61 3.53
N ILE A 185 29.11 10.98 3.30
CA ILE A 185 29.40 9.60 3.69
C ILE A 185 29.33 9.46 5.22
N GLY A 186 28.58 8.47 5.69
CA GLY A 186 28.40 8.17 7.12
C GLY A 186 27.20 8.85 7.76
N VAL A 187 26.66 9.91 7.16
CA VAL A 187 25.43 10.59 7.63
C VAL A 187 24.23 10.12 6.82
N GLY A 188 24.36 10.19 5.49
CA GLY A 188 23.34 9.77 4.53
C GLY A 188 22.54 10.93 3.94
N ARG A 189 21.38 10.62 3.38
CA ARG A 189 20.54 11.53 2.61
C ARG A 189 19.16 11.63 3.25
N SER A 190 18.73 12.82 3.65
CA SER A 190 17.43 13.03 4.28
C SER A 190 16.32 13.19 3.25
N ASP A 191 15.13 12.63 3.47
CA ASP A 191 13.97 12.80 2.58
C ASP A 191 13.65 14.29 2.35
N LEU A 192 13.32 15.03 3.41
CA LEU A 192 12.91 16.42 3.31
C LEU A 192 13.49 17.27 4.44
N ILE A 193 13.93 18.47 4.10
CA ILE A 193 14.25 19.52 5.07
C ILE A 193 13.35 20.72 4.79
N CYS A 194 12.64 21.12 5.84
CA CYS A 194 11.68 22.20 5.82
C CYS A 194 12.08 23.31 6.79
N LEU A 195 11.39 24.43 6.69
CA LEU A 195 11.33 25.46 7.71
C LEU A 195 9.93 25.43 8.32
N ASP A 196 9.86 25.60 9.63
CA ASP A 196 8.60 25.89 10.30
C ASP A 196 8.19 27.38 10.12
N GLU A 197 7.15 27.79 10.83
CA GLU A 197 6.66 29.18 10.82
C GLU A 197 7.63 30.17 11.46
N ASN A 198 8.48 29.72 12.39
CA ASN A 198 9.49 30.52 13.07
C ASN A 198 10.80 30.63 12.27
N GLY A 199 10.94 29.82 11.21
CA GLY A 199 12.18 29.71 10.45
C GLY A 199 13.16 28.71 11.04
N ASP A 200 12.74 27.84 11.94
CA ASP A 200 13.53 26.72 12.46
C ASP A 200 13.55 25.56 11.45
N LEU A 201 14.65 24.81 11.42
CA LEU A 201 14.82 23.68 10.51
C LEU A 201 14.05 22.46 11.00
N VAL A 202 13.38 21.76 10.10
CA VAL A 202 12.65 20.53 10.39
C VAL A 202 13.09 19.43 9.41
N VAL A 203 13.69 18.38 9.95
CA VAL A 203 13.95 17.13 9.20
C VAL A 203 12.67 16.33 9.15
N VAL A 204 12.15 16.08 7.95
CA VAL A 204 10.96 15.26 7.74
C VAL A 204 11.42 13.95 7.08
N GLU A 205 11.37 12.87 7.84
CA GLU A 205 11.73 11.51 7.39
C GLU A 205 10.47 10.66 7.20
N LEU A 206 10.46 9.89 6.13
CA LEU A 206 9.32 9.11 5.69
C LEU A 206 9.60 7.65 6.00
N LYS A 207 8.89 7.10 7.01
CA LYS A 207 9.10 5.72 7.45
C LYS A 207 8.56 4.73 6.42
N ARG A 208 9.43 4.28 5.51
CA ARG A 208 9.12 3.34 4.43
C ARG A 208 9.93 2.06 4.59
N GLY A 209 9.33 1.02 5.14
CA GLY A 209 10.01 -0.27 5.30
C GLY A 209 11.18 -0.27 6.31
N LEU A 210 11.49 0.88 6.91
CA LEU A 210 12.45 1.00 8.01
C LEU A 210 11.87 0.44 9.30
N THR A 211 12.70 -0.19 10.11
CA THR A 211 12.38 -0.49 11.51
C THR A 211 12.20 0.81 12.31
N SER A 212 11.60 0.70 13.50
CA SER A 212 11.32 1.87 14.34
C SER A 212 12.60 2.55 14.81
N ASP A 213 13.63 1.76 15.13
CA ASP A 213 14.93 2.28 15.57
C ASP A 213 15.73 2.91 14.43
N GLU A 214 15.67 2.33 13.22
CA GLU A 214 16.34 2.90 12.04
C GLU A 214 15.80 4.29 11.69
N ALA A 215 14.48 4.45 11.67
CA ALA A 215 13.83 5.73 11.36
C ALA A 215 14.21 6.82 12.38
N ILE A 216 14.24 6.47 13.67
CA ILE A 216 14.66 7.39 14.73
C ILE A 216 16.14 7.73 14.60
N GLY A 217 16.99 6.72 14.40
CA GLY A 217 18.43 6.90 14.25
C GLY A 217 18.80 7.79 13.07
N GLN A 218 18.09 7.64 11.94
CA GLN A 218 18.24 8.51 10.76
C GLN A 218 17.88 9.96 11.08
N VAL A 219 16.67 10.21 11.59
CA VAL A 219 16.22 11.57 11.94
C VAL A 219 17.18 12.25 12.90
N LEU A 220 17.59 11.56 13.96
CA LEU A 220 18.50 12.11 14.95
C LEU A 220 19.88 12.45 14.36
N ARG A 221 20.40 11.59 13.49
CA ARG A 221 21.68 11.82 12.80
C ARG A 221 21.61 13.03 11.87
N TYR A 222 20.53 13.17 11.11
CA TYR A 222 20.30 14.33 10.25
C TYR A 222 20.14 15.62 11.04
N MET A 223 19.39 15.58 12.15
CA MET A 223 19.25 16.73 13.05
C MET A 223 20.60 17.18 13.62
N GLY A 224 21.43 16.23 14.05
CA GLY A 224 22.78 16.52 14.55
C GLY A 224 23.64 17.21 13.49
N TRP A 225 23.69 16.63 12.28
CA TRP A 225 24.47 17.19 11.19
C TRP A 225 24.01 18.61 10.82
N LEU A 226 22.71 18.85 10.72
CA LEU A 226 22.17 20.18 10.38
C LEU A 226 22.49 21.21 11.46
N ARG A 227 22.48 20.84 12.75
CA ARG A 227 22.87 21.76 13.83
C ARG A 227 24.31 22.21 13.71
N GLU A 228 25.20 21.32 13.32
CA GLU A 228 26.63 21.60 13.20
C GLU A 228 26.98 22.38 11.93
N ASN A 229 26.28 22.11 10.82
CA ASN A 229 26.72 22.52 9.49
C ASN A 229 25.79 23.51 8.79
N THR A 230 24.56 23.70 9.25
CA THR A 230 23.53 24.45 8.51
C THR A 230 22.77 25.45 9.36
N ALA A 231 22.45 25.10 10.61
CA ALA A 231 21.66 25.95 11.48
C ALA A 231 22.41 27.23 11.85
N GLU A 232 21.73 28.37 11.74
CA GLU A 232 22.24 29.64 12.23
C GLU A 232 22.27 29.66 13.77
N LYS A 233 23.04 30.59 14.35
CA LYS A 233 23.17 30.70 15.80
C LYS A 233 21.80 30.97 16.44
N GLY A 234 21.32 30.02 17.25
CA GLY A 234 20.03 30.09 17.93
C GLY A 234 18.85 29.54 17.13
N GLN A 235 19.07 29.12 15.88
CA GLN A 235 18.07 28.40 15.08
C GLN A 235 17.95 26.97 15.59
N LYS A 236 16.71 26.50 15.79
CA LYS A 236 16.47 25.13 16.23
C LYS A 236 16.47 24.18 15.04
N VAL A 237 16.72 22.91 15.35
CA VAL A 237 16.57 21.79 14.43
C VAL A 237 15.70 20.74 15.09
N GLU A 238 14.54 20.49 14.50
CA GLU A 238 13.54 19.52 14.95
C GLU A 238 13.43 18.33 13.99
N GLY A 239 12.88 17.23 14.50
CA GLY A 239 12.63 16.01 13.73
C GLY A 239 11.15 15.75 13.59
N CYS A 240 10.75 15.21 12.43
CA CYS A 240 9.40 14.78 12.14
C CYS A 240 9.46 13.45 11.37
N ILE A 241 8.78 12.42 11.86
CA ILE A 241 8.58 11.16 11.16
C ILE A 241 7.17 11.12 10.62
N VAL A 242 7.02 10.82 9.34
CA VAL A 242 5.74 10.60 8.70
C VAL A 242 5.60 9.12 8.36
N ALA A 243 4.52 8.49 8.82
CA ALA A 243 4.30 7.05 8.66
C ALA A 243 2.85 6.73 8.32
N GLY A 244 2.61 5.62 7.61
CA GLY A 244 1.25 5.09 7.37
C GLY A 244 0.68 4.36 8.59
N ASP A 245 1.56 3.74 9.40
CA ASP A 245 1.28 3.22 10.72
C ASP A 245 2.56 3.24 11.58
N TYR A 246 2.42 2.97 12.89
CA TYR A 246 3.56 2.86 13.79
C TYR A 246 3.28 1.86 14.92
N ASP A 247 4.36 1.29 15.46
CA ASP A 247 4.32 0.45 16.66
C ASP A 247 4.65 1.27 17.92
N GLU A 248 4.48 0.64 19.08
CA GLU A 248 4.73 1.29 20.37
C GLU A 248 6.19 1.71 20.55
N HIS A 249 7.12 0.98 19.92
CA HIS A 249 8.54 1.31 19.95
C HIS A 249 8.80 2.66 19.31
N LEU A 250 8.27 2.89 18.10
CA LEU A 250 8.42 4.17 17.43
C LEU A 250 7.77 5.30 18.23
N ARG A 251 6.58 5.07 18.78
CA ARG A 251 5.86 6.08 19.58
C ARG A 251 6.68 6.51 20.79
N LEU A 252 7.23 5.55 21.53
CA LEU A 252 8.04 5.81 22.73
C LEU A 252 9.36 6.48 22.39
N ALA A 253 10.08 5.99 21.37
CA ALA A 253 11.35 6.55 20.95
C ALA A 253 11.19 7.98 20.42
N ALA A 254 10.18 8.24 19.59
CA ALA A 254 9.89 9.57 19.07
C ALA A 254 9.57 10.56 20.20
N ALA A 255 8.75 10.16 21.17
CA ALA A 255 8.43 10.99 22.32
C ALA A 255 9.66 11.32 23.16
N ALA A 256 10.51 10.33 23.47
CA ALA A 256 11.74 10.55 24.24
C ALA A 256 12.76 11.44 23.50
N ALA A 257 12.83 11.32 22.16
CA ALA A 257 13.71 12.09 21.31
C ALA A 257 13.18 13.48 20.93
N ASN A 258 11.96 13.84 21.38
CA ASN A 258 11.24 15.03 20.95
C ASN A 258 11.11 15.14 19.42
N VAL A 259 10.82 14.01 18.77
CA VAL A 259 10.56 13.89 17.34
C VAL A 259 9.05 13.82 17.12
N ARG A 260 8.51 14.70 16.27
CA ARG A 260 7.09 14.72 15.93
C ARG A 260 6.73 13.47 15.12
N LEU A 261 5.60 12.83 15.43
CA LEU A 261 5.09 11.69 14.66
C LEU A 261 3.80 12.07 13.96
N VAL A 262 3.76 11.90 12.63
CA VAL A 262 2.62 12.23 11.78
C VAL A 262 2.11 10.98 11.08
N LEU A 263 0.83 10.65 11.28
CA LEU A 263 0.16 9.57 10.56
C LEU A 263 -0.44 10.09 9.26
N VAL A 264 -0.09 9.46 8.14
CA VAL A 264 -0.75 9.69 6.85
C VAL A 264 -1.78 8.60 6.62
N ARG A 265 -3.02 9.03 6.40
CA ARG A 265 -4.10 8.18 5.91
C ARG A 265 -4.40 8.58 4.47
N LEU A 266 -4.37 7.62 3.55
CA LEU A 266 -4.89 7.84 2.21
C LEU A 266 -6.41 7.70 2.30
N GLY A 267 -7.09 8.84 2.43
CA GLY A 267 -8.56 8.92 2.44
C GLY A 267 -9.18 8.64 1.06
#